data_AF-A0A2D9B4K8-F1
#
_entry.id   AF-A0A2D9B4K8-F1
#
_cell.length_a   1.000
_cell.length_b   1.000
_cell.length_c   1.000
_cell.angle_alpha   90.00
_cell.angle_beta   90.00
_cell.angle_gamma   90.00
#
_symmetry.space_group_name_H-M   'P 1'
#
loop_
_entity.id
_entity.type
_entity.pdbx_description
1 polymer ?
#
loop_
_entity_poly.entity_id
_entity_poly.type
_entity_poly.pdbx_seq_one_letter_code
_entity_poly.pdbx_strand_id
1 'polypeptide(L)'
;MLIALYDHSFEGFLTVLFEVFEYRWNYCEIQKQAESHQNLFDEHKTIITQPEKSQRVWKGLEKVGSKKAQRLTYRVFLSELKGVENLLLQFVQKLFETQGEVVQNPADVTFREILKIDKMIGREKHRMDAFIRFRETKDHIYFATISPDFNVLPLNIPHFRKRYADQKWMIYDVKRNYGFFYNLYTVEEVVLETISEMNVNTSFDCLYFSEEEKWFQELWKTYFQHTNISERKNSQLHIKHVPKRYWKYLIEKNVI
;
A
#
# COMPACT_ATOMS: atom_id res chain seq x y z
N MET A 1 27.29 13.21 -8.80
CA MET A 1 26.56 11.98 -9.17
C MET A 1 25.23 12.39 -9.79
N LEU A 2 24.64 11.64 -10.73
CA LEU A 2 23.34 12.03 -11.28
C LEU A 2 22.23 11.61 -10.32
N ILE A 3 21.41 12.57 -9.89
CA ILE A 3 20.25 12.34 -9.04
C ILE A 3 18.98 12.57 -9.87
N ALA A 4 18.23 11.49 -10.10
CA ALA A 4 16.94 11.53 -10.77
C ALA A 4 15.83 11.84 -9.76
N LEU A 5 15.21 13.00 -9.90
CA LEU A 5 14.09 13.45 -9.07
C LEU A 5 12.76 13.20 -9.79
N TYR A 6 11.80 12.58 -9.10
CA TYR A 6 10.47 12.28 -9.65
C TYR A 6 9.35 12.54 -8.63
N ASP A 7 8.11 12.47 -9.11
CA ASP A 7 6.87 12.81 -8.40
C ASP A 7 6.36 11.77 -7.39
N HIS A 8 7.16 10.73 -7.10
CA HIS A 8 6.79 9.59 -6.25
C HIS A 8 5.63 8.71 -6.77
N SER A 9 5.16 8.93 -8.00
CA SER A 9 4.18 8.04 -8.63
C SER A 9 4.85 6.80 -9.22
N PHE A 10 4.10 5.69 -9.33
CA PHE A 10 4.63 4.49 -9.97
C PHE A 10 4.98 4.73 -11.45
N GLU A 11 4.15 5.50 -12.16
CA GLU A 11 4.41 5.85 -13.56
C GLU A 11 5.62 6.76 -13.73
N GLY A 12 5.83 7.70 -12.80
CA GLY A 12 7.02 8.53 -12.73
C GLY A 12 8.26 7.67 -12.54
N PHE A 13 8.23 6.72 -11.60
CA PHE A 13 9.33 5.76 -11.39
C PHE A 13 9.65 4.95 -12.66
N LEU A 14 8.63 4.43 -13.35
CA LEU A 14 8.84 3.72 -14.62
C LEU A 14 9.41 4.62 -15.71
N THR A 15 9.04 5.90 -15.73
CA THR A 15 9.63 6.89 -16.63
C THR A 15 11.11 7.13 -16.31
N VAL A 16 11.49 7.18 -15.03
CA VAL A 16 12.89 7.25 -14.61
C VAL A 16 13.67 6.03 -15.12
N LEU A 17 13.13 4.83 -14.93
CA LEU A 17 13.76 3.61 -15.44
C LEU A 17 13.99 3.69 -16.96
N PHE A 18 12.99 4.17 -17.71
CA PHE A 18 13.12 4.35 -19.16
C PHE A 18 14.31 5.24 -19.53
N GLU A 19 14.43 6.40 -18.89
CA GLU A 19 15.53 7.34 -19.17
C GLU A 19 16.89 6.76 -18.78
N VAL A 20 16.98 6.03 -17.67
CA VAL A 20 18.22 5.36 -17.26
C VAL A 20 18.71 4.39 -18.34
N PHE A 21 17.80 3.60 -18.94
CA PHE A 21 18.15 2.67 -20.02
C PHE A 21 18.42 3.36 -21.36
N GLU A 22 17.68 4.42 -21.69
CA GLU A 22 17.83 5.15 -22.96
C GLU A 22 19.15 5.93 -23.02
N TYR A 23 19.48 6.65 -21.95
CA TYR A 23 20.70 7.45 -21.85
C TYR A 23 21.89 6.69 -21.26
N ARG A 24 21.70 5.42 -20.87
CA ARG A 24 22.72 4.54 -20.28
C ARG A 24 23.44 5.18 -19.09
N TRP A 25 22.67 5.68 -18.13
CA TRP A 25 23.26 6.26 -16.92
C TRP A 25 23.89 5.18 -16.04
N ASN A 26 25.21 5.19 -15.95
CA ASN A 26 25.97 4.20 -15.16
C ASN A 26 25.87 4.43 -13.65
N TYR A 27 25.70 5.67 -13.21
CA TYR A 27 25.59 6.06 -11.80
C TYR A 27 24.42 7.03 -11.63
N CYS A 28 23.24 6.47 -11.39
CA CYS A 28 22.02 7.22 -11.13
C CYS A 28 21.46 6.83 -9.76
N GLU A 29 21.25 7.82 -8.89
CA GLU A 29 20.47 7.65 -7.67
C GLU A 29 19.08 8.22 -7.88
N ILE A 30 18.05 7.42 -7.59
CA ILE A 30 16.66 7.85 -7.66
C ILE A 30 16.28 8.38 -6.28
N GLN A 31 15.81 9.63 -6.25
CA GLN A 31 15.34 10.28 -5.03
C GLN A 31 13.96 10.91 -5.27
N LYS A 32 13.16 10.98 -4.21
CA LYS A 32 11.88 11.67 -4.26
C LYS A 32 12.14 13.17 -4.27
N GLN A 33 11.38 13.92 -5.07
CA GLN A 33 11.53 15.37 -5.14
C GLN A 33 11.35 16.05 -3.76
N ALA A 34 10.51 15.50 -2.89
CA ALA A 34 10.28 16.02 -1.53
C ALA A 34 11.42 15.73 -0.53
N GLU A 35 12.29 14.76 -0.81
CA GLU A 35 13.37 14.33 0.09
C GLU A 35 14.75 14.79 -0.41
N SER A 36 14.82 15.65 -1.44
CA SER A 36 16.10 16.03 -2.04
C SER A 36 16.88 16.94 -1.07
N HIS A 37 18.01 16.44 -0.58
CA HIS A 37 19.05 17.28 -0.01
C HIS A 37 19.90 17.80 -1.16
N GLN A 38 19.82 19.10 -1.45
CA GLN A 38 20.63 19.72 -2.51
C GLN A 38 22.09 19.77 -2.05
N ASN A 39 22.88 18.79 -2.46
CA ASN A 39 24.33 18.88 -2.37
C ASN A 39 24.83 19.72 -3.54
N LEU A 40 25.71 20.68 -3.28
CA LEU A 40 26.22 21.62 -4.28
C LEU A 40 26.99 20.97 -5.46
N PHE A 41 27.35 19.68 -5.32
CA PHE A 41 28.17 18.93 -6.26
C PHE A 41 27.40 17.85 -7.04
N ASP A 42 26.10 17.66 -6.76
CA ASP A 42 25.29 16.66 -7.44
C ASP A 42 24.49 17.28 -8.58
N GLU A 43 24.43 16.56 -9.71
CA GLU A 43 23.66 16.97 -10.87
C GLU A 43 22.24 16.43 -10.70
N HIS A 44 21.28 17.33 -10.52
CA HIS A 44 19.87 16.96 -10.34
C HIS A 44 19.12 17.05 -11.67
N LYS A 45 18.47 15.95 -12.05
CA LYS A 45 17.57 15.93 -13.21
C LYS A 45 16.15 15.61 -12.75
N THR A 46 15.26 16.58 -12.91
CA THR A 46 13.83 16.39 -12.69
C THR A 46 13.22 15.66 -13.88
N ILE A 47 12.62 14.51 -13.62
CA ILE A 47 11.98 13.67 -14.64
C ILE A 47 10.47 13.86 -14.52
N ILE A 48 9.88 14.30 -15.64
CA ILE A 48 8.43 14.48 -15.76
C ILE A 48 7.81 13.14 -16.16
N THR A 49 6.75 12.74 -15.48
CA THR A 49 6.02 11.50 -15.75
C THR A 49 5.47 11.49 -17.18
N GLN A 50 5.82 10.45 -17.94
CA GLN A 50 5.37 10.27 -19.33
C GLN A 50 4.70 8.90 -19.48
N PRO A 51 3.35 8.84 -19.61
CA PRO A 51 2.60 7.59 -19.66
C PRO A 51 3.08 6.62 -20.75
N GLU A 52 3.48 7.12 -21.92
CA GLU A 52 3.98 6.31 -23.02
C GLU A 52 5.29 5.56 -22.66
N LYS A 53 6.23 6.25 -22.01
CA LYS A 53 7.50 5.68 -21.53
C LYS A 53 7.25 4.67 -20.42
N SER A 54 6.40 5.04 -19.45
CA SER A 54 5.98 4.17 -18.35
C SER A 54 5.39 2.85 -18.88
N GLN A 55 4.44 2.93 -19.82
CA GLN A 55 3.81 1.74 -20.40
C GLN A 55 4.79 0.85 -21.17
N ARG A 56 5.76 1.45 -21.87
CA ARG A 56 6.80 0.71 -22.58
C ARG A 56 7.69 -0.09 -21.62
N VAL A 57 8.13 0.52 -20.51
CA VAL A 57 8.88 -0.20 -19.46
C VAL A 57 8.02 -1.29 -18.84
N TRP A 58 6.76 -1.00 -18.53
CA TRP A 58 5.84 -1.95 -17.93
C TRP A 58 5.65 -3.22 -18.78
N LYS A 59 5.49 -3.06 -20.11
CA LYS A 59 5.43 -4.18 -21.07
C LYS A 59 6.78 -4.90 -21.19
N GLY A 60 7.89 -4.16 -21.14
CA GLY A 60 9.24 -4.73 -21.17
C GLY A 60 9.53 -5.65 -19.99
N LEU A 61 9.12 -5.24 -18.78
CA LEU A 61 9.27 -6.05 -17.56
C LEU A 61 8.53 -7.39 -17.65
N GLU A 62 7.33 -7.41 -18.21
CA GLU A 62 6.57 -8.64 -18.41
C GLU A 62 7.22 -9.53 -19.47
N LYS A 63 7.66 -8.95 -20.58
CA LYS A 63 8.28 -9.68 -21.70
C LYS A 63 9.57 -10.39 -21.29
N VAL A 64 10.42 -9.71 -20.51
CA VAL A 64 11.75 -10.24 -20.12
C VAL A 64 11.67 -11.02 -18.82
N GLY A 65 10.98 -10.49 -17.81
CA GLY A 65 10.98 -11.03 -16.46
C GLY A 65 9.75 -11.86 -16.08
N SER A 66 8.85 -12.12 -17.03
CA SER A 66 7.50 -12.68 -16.82
C SER A 66 6.57 -11.78 -15.98
N LYS A 67 5.30 -12.19 -15.88
CA LYS A 67 4.32 -11.57 -14.97
C LYS A 67 4.77 -11.53 -13.52
N LYS A 68 5.66 -12.45 -13.11
CA LYS A 68 6.20 -12.49 -11.74
C LYS A 68 7.08 -11.27 -11.45
N ALA A 69 8.01 -10.92 -12.33
CA ALA A 69 8.87 -9.74 -12.13
C ALA A 69 8.04 -8.46 -12.11
N GLN A 70 7.16 -8.30 -13.09
CA GLN A 70 6.26 -7.15 -13.19
C GLN A 70 5.45 -6.95 -11.89
N ARG A 71 4.84 -8.04 -11.36
CA ARG A 71 4.12 -8.00 -10.08
C ARG A 71 5.02 -7.66 -8.90
N LEU A 72 6.22 -8.23 -8.84
CA LEU A 72 7.18 -7.96 -7.76
C LEU A 72 7.62 -6.51 -7.76
N THR A 73 7.94 -5.94 -8.93
CA THR A 73 8.33 -4.53 -9.08
C THR A 73 7.26 -3.60 -8.52
N TYR A 74 6.00 -3.80 -8.92
CA TYR A 74 4.90 -2.98 -8.41
C TYR A 74 4.68 -3.16 -6.91
N ARG A 75 4.65 -4.41 -6.42
CA ARG A 75 4.44 -4.66 -4.99
C ARG A 75 5.55 -4.04 -4.15
N VAL A 76 6.81 -4.24 -4.51
CA VAL A 76 7.95 -3.70 -3.76
C VAL A 76 7.97 -2.18 -3.80
N PHE A 77 7.58 -1.55 -4.91
CA PHE A 77 7.43 -0.10 -4.98
C PHE A 77 6.46 0.43 -3.91
N LEU A 78 5.33 -0.27 -3.68
CA LEU A 78 4.35 0.07 -2.64
C LEU A 78 4.87 -0.08 -1.19
N SER A 79 6.10 -0.57 -0.98
CA SER A 79 6.69 -0.62 0.37
C SER A 79 7.09 0.76 0.90
N GLU A 80 7.35 1.75 0.03
CA GLU A 80 7.80 3.09 0.41
C GLU A 80 9.03 3.12 1.35
N LEU A 81 9.82 2.03 1.37
CA LEU A 81 11.05 1.95 2.15
C LEU A 81 12.11 2.87 1.55
N LYS A 82 12.93 3.48 2.40
CA LYS A 82 14.02 4.34 1.95
C LYS A 82 14.99 3.55 1.06
N GLY A 83 15.24 4.06 -0.15
CA GLY A 83 16.15 3.45 -1.13
C GLY A 83 15.54 2.28 -1.93
N VAL A 84 14.22 2.05 -1.83
CA VAL A 84 13.57 0.97 -2.57
C VAL A 84 13.63 1.20 -4.08
N GLU A 85 13.58 2.44 -4.54
CA GLU A 85 13.68 2.80 -5.96
C GLU A 85 15.02 2.38 -6.55
N ASN A 86 16.11 2.57 -5.80
CA ASN A 86 17.45 2.15 -6.20
C ASN A 86 17.59 0.63 -6.20
N LEU A 87 17.01 -0.05 -5.20
CA LEU A 87 16.96 -1.52 -5.18
C LEU A 87 16.19 -2.07 -6.40
N LEU A 88 15.06 -1.43 -6.75
CA LEU A 88 14.27 -1.78 -7.92
C LEU A 88 15.03 -1.49 -9.22
N LEU A 89 15.75 -0.38 -9.32
CA LEU A 89 16.59 -0.09 -10.47
C LEU A 89 17.64 -1.20 -10.68
N GLN A 90 18.36 -1.58 -9.63
CA GLN A 90 19.34 -2.68 -9.68
C GLN A 90 18.69 -4.00 -10.07
N PHE A 91 17.50 -4.30 -9.53
CA PHE A 91 16.75 -5.49 -9.89
C PHE A 91 16.37 -5.50 -11.38
N VAL A 92 15.89 -4.37 -11.90
CA VAL A 92 15.49 -4.24 -13.31
C VAL A 92 16.70 -4.31 -14.23
N GLN A 93 17.83 -3.68 -13.90
CA GLN A 93 19.09 -3.80 -14.66
C GLN A 93 19.51 -5.27 -14.78
N LYS A 94 19.59 -5.99 -13.66
CA LYS A 94 19.89 -7.43 -13.65
C LYS A 94 18.88 -8.25 -14.42
N LEU A 95 17.60 -7.89 -14.36
CA LEU A 95 16.54 -8.58 -15.08
C LEU A 95 16.77 -8.53 -16.60
N PHE A 96 17.14 -7.37 -17.12
CA PHE A 96 17.43 -7.18 -18.55
C PHE A 96 18.78 -7.79 -18.96
N GLU A 97 19.81 -7.69 -18.12
CA GLU A 97 21.12 -8.30 -18.38
C GLU A 97 21.06 -9.83 -18.44
N THR A 98 20.34 -10.44 -17.50
CA THR A 98 20.21 -11.91 -17.37
C THR A 98 19.03 -12.48 -18.15
N GLN A 99 18.34 -11.67 -18.97
CA GLN A 99 17.16 -12.07 -19.74
C GLN A 99 16.09 -12.81 -18.88
N GLY A 100 15.89 -12.35 -17.64
CA GLY A 100 14.88 -12.88 -16.72
C GLY A 100 15.36 -13.96 -15.74
N GLU A 101 16.57 -14.51 -15.89
CA GLU A 101 17.07 -15.61 -15.04
C GLU A 101 17.20 -15.22 -13.56
N VAL A 102 17.45 -13.95 -13.25
CA VAL A 102 17.54 -13.43 -11.87
C VAL A 102 16.32 -13.80 -11.01
N VAL A 103 15.12 -13.91 -11.61
CA VAL A 103 13.86 -14.22 -10.91
C VAL A 103 13.77 -15.70 -10.48
N GLN A 104 14.64 -16.54 -11.04
CA GLN A 104 14.76 -17.96 -10.74
C GLN A 104 15.93 -18.24 -9.78
N ASN A 105 16.81 -17.26 -9.53
CA ASN A 105 17.98 -17.42 -8.69
C ASN A 105 17.76 -16.80 -7.29
N PRO A 106 17.29 -17.56 -6.28
CA PRO A 106 17.10 -17.06 -4.93
C PRO A 106 18.41 -16.73 -4.18
N ALA A 107 19.57 -17.12 -4.72
CA ALA A 107 20.86 -16.79 -4.14
C ALA A 107 21.33 -15.37 -4.54
N ASP A 108 20.74 -14.76 -5.57
CA ASP A 108 21.04 -13.37 -5.92
C ASP A 108 20.63 -12.43 -4.77
N VAL A 109 21.56 -11.58 -4.35
CA VAL A 109 21.40 -10.70 -3.18
C VAL A 109 20.26 -9.70 -3.39
N THR A 110 20.16 -9.13 -4.59
CA THR A 110 19.15 -8.13 -4.95
C THR A 110 17.77 -8.78 -4.98
N PHE A 111 17.64 -9.92 -5.67
CA PHE A 111 16.37 -10.65 -5.74
C PHE A 111 15.90 -11.15 -4.38
N ARG A 112 16.83 -11.63 -3.53
CA ARG A 112 16.51 -12.04 -2.16
C ARG A 112 15.95 -10.89 -1.34
N GLU A 113 16.46 -9.67 -1.50
CA GLU A 113 15.95 -8.49 -0.80
C GLU A 113 14.55 -8.10 -1.30
N ILE A 114 14.33 -8.12 -2.61
CA ILE A 114 13.00 -7.96 -3.23
C ILE A 114 11.99 -8.96 -2.63
N LEU A 115 12.37 -10.24 -2.52
CA LEU A 115 11.49 -11.27 -1.95
C LEU A 115 11.19 -11.05 -0.46
N LYS A 116 12.14 -10.52 0.33
CA LYS A 116 11.87 -10.18 1.74
C LYS A 116 10.83 -9.07 1.84
N ILE A 117 10.99 -8.00 1.07
CA ILE A 117 10.06 -6.87 1.05
C ILE A 117 8.68 -7.33 0.56
N ASP A 118 8.61 -8.12 -0.51
CA ASP A 118 7.36 -8.71 -1.02
C ASP A 118 6.62 -9.55 0.03
N LYS A 119 7.36 -10.32 0.85
CA LYS A 119 6.81 -11.10 1.96
C LYS A 119 6.25 -10.21 3.08
N MET A 120 6.92 -9.08 3.38
CA MET A 120 6.44 -8.11 4.36
C MET A 120 5.14 -7.45 3.88
N ILE A 121 5.09 -7.02 2.62
CA ILE A 121 3.88 -6.49 1.98
C ILE A 121 2.74 -7.51 1.99
N GLY A 122 3.04 -8.79 1.70
CA GLY A 122 2.04 -9.85 1.69
C GLY A 122 1.39 -10.06 3.05
N ARG A 123 2.18 -10.00 4.13
CA ARG A 123 1.66 -10.05 5.50
C ARG A 123 0.79 -8.84 5.80
N GLU A 124 1.23 -7.65 5.41
CA GLU A 124 0.48 -6.41 5.66
C GLU A 124 -0.84 -6.39 4.90
N LYS A 125 -0.84 -6.79 3.62
CA LYS A 125 -2.05 -6.98 2.83
C LYS A 125 -3.03 -7.93 3.53
N HIS A 126 -2.57 -9.11 3.95
CA HIS A 126 -3.43 -10.08 4.64
C HIS A 126 -3.98 -9.54 5.96
N ARG A 127 -3.22 -8.72 6.68
CA ARG A 127 -3.72 -8.04 7.89
C ARG A 127 -4.83 -7.05 7.54
N MET A 128 -4.70 -6.29 6.46
CA MET A 128 -5.76 -5.38 6.02
C MET A 128 -7.02 -6.14 5.59
N ASP A 129 -6.87 -7.26 4.86
CA ASP A 129 -8.00 -8.14 4.52
C ASP A 129 -8.75 -8.63 5.78
N ALA A 130 -8.03 -8.86 6.90
CA ALA A 130 -8.61 -9.41 8.12
C ALA A 130 -9.11 -8.37 9.16
N PHE A 131 -8.48 -7.20 9.21
CA PHE A 131 -8.67 -6.22 10.30
C PHE A 131 -9.49 -5.01 9.91
N ILE A 132 -9.76 -4.79 8.63
CA ILE A 132 -10.68 -3.73 8.22
C ILE A 132 -12.04 -3.98 8.88
N ARG A 133 -12.57 -2.93 9.50
CA ARG A 133 -13.90 -2.88 10.08
C ARG A 133 -14.64 -1.74 9.41
N PHE A 134 -15.78 -2.08 8.82
CA PHE A 134 -16.67 -1.10 8.24
C PHE A 134 -17.64 -0.59 9.30
N ARG A 135 -18.01 0.67 9.16
CA ARG A 135 -19.07 1.34 9.92
C ARG A 135 -20.02 1.99 8.93
N GLU A 136 -21.32 1.85 9.14
CA GLU A 136 -22.31 2.36 8.21
C GLU A 136 -22.56 3.86 8.40
N THR A 137 -22.44 4.63 7.32
CA THR A 137 -22.75 6.06 7.30
C THR A 137 -24.25 6.31 7.14
N LYS A 138 -24.71 7.54 7.42
CA LYS A 138 -26.11 7.95 7.21
C LYS A 138 -26.58 7.81 5.76
N ASP A 139 -25.66 7.85 4.81
CA ASP A 139 -25.92 7.68 3.37
C ASP A 139 -25.86 6.21 2.92
N HIS A 140 -25.88 5.25 3.86
CA HIS A 140 -25.79 3.80 3.59
C HIS A 140 -24.51 3.39 2.85
N ILE A 141 -23.39 4.07 3.12
CA ILE A 141 -22.06 3.71 2.65
C ILE A 141 -21.27 3.12 3.82
N TYR A 142 -20.67 1.95 3.62
CA TYR A 142 -19.79 1.33 4.58
C TYR A 142 -18.41 1.97 4.54
N PHE A 143 -18.05 2.72 5.57
CA PHE A 143 -16.80 3.45 5.64
C PHE A 143 -15.81 2.80 6.61
N ALA A 144 -14.55 2.68 6.19
CA ALA A 144 -13.46 2.15 7.00
C ALA A 144 -12.21 3.01 6.87
N THR A 145 -11.55 3.30 8.00
CA THR A 145 -10.25 3.98 8.02
C THR A 145 -9.14 3.00 8.35
N ILE A 146 -8.01 3.13 7.66
CA ILE A 146 -6.81 2.31 7.88
C ILE A 146 -5.56 3.20 7.94
N SER A 147 -4.49 2.65 8.51
CA SER A 147 -3.15 3.26 8.51
C SER A 147 -2.10 2.15 8.44
N PRO A 148 -2.00 1.43 7.31
CA PRO A 148 -1.04 0.34 7.16
C PRO A 148 0.41 0.86 7.09
N ASP A 149 1.36 -0.01 7.42
CA ASP A 149 2.79 0.32 7.31
C ASP A 149 3.15 0.65 5.86
N PHE A 150 2.75 -0.22 4.94
CA PHE A 150 3.00 -0.16 3.50
C PHE A 150 1.74 0.24 2.74
N ASN A 151 1.91 0.71 1.51
CA ASN A 151 0.82 1.13 0.65
C ASN A 151 0.07 -0.07 0.04
N VAL A 152 -0.55 -0.89 0.88
CA VAL A 152 -1.18 -2.16 0.45
C VAL A 152 -2.60 -1.99 -0.05
N LEU A 153 -3.24 -0.85 0.21
CA LEU A 153 -4.65 -0.62 -0.12
C LEU A 153 -4.99 -0.95 -1.59
N PRO A 154 -4.18 -0.57 -2.61
CA PRO A 154 -4.45 -0.94 -4.00
C PRO A 154 -4.47 -2.46 -4.23
N LEU A 155 -3.71 -3.22 -3.42
CA LEU A 155 -3.64 -4.69 -3.46
C LEU A 155 -4.82 -5.36 -2.74
N ASN A 156 -5.49 -4.63 -1.85
CA ASN A 156 -6.63 -5.10 -1.09
C ASN A 156 -7.96 -4.96 -1.86
N ILE A 157 -8.06 -3.99 -2.78
CA ILE A 157 -9.29 -3.70 -3.54
C ILE A 157 -9.95 -4.94 -4.18
N PRO A 158 -9.23 -5.85 -4.87
CA PRO A 158 -9.87 -7.02 -5.46
C PRO A 158 -10.53 -7.94 -4.41
N HIS A 159 -10.01 -8.00 -3.19
CA HIS A 159 -10.60 -8.77 -2.09
C HIS A 159 -11.94 -8.16 -1.65
N PHE A 160 -11.94 -6.85 -1.35
CA PHE A 160 -13.14 -6.16 -0.87
C PHE A 160 -14.24 -6.06 -1.92
N ARG A 161 -13.89 -5.78 -3.18
CA ARG A 161 -14.86 -5.77 -4.29
C ARG A 161 -15.55 -7.11 -4.47
N LYS A 162 -14.82 -8.22 -4.32
CA LYS A 162 -15.38 -9.58 -4.45
C LYS A 162 -16.23 -9.96 -3.23
N ARG A 163 -15.82 -9.55 -2.03
CA ARG A 163 -16.46 -9.95 -0.77
C ARG A 163 -17.71 -9.13 -0.45
N TYR A 164 -17.70 -7.84 -0.76
CA TYR A 164 -18.76 -6.87 -0.49
C TYR A 164 -19.25 -6.28 -1.82
N ALA A 165 -19.76 -7.15 -2.69
CA ALA A 165 -20.14 -6.78 -4.05
C ALA A 165 -21.52 -6.09 -4.12
N ASP A 166 -22.36 -6.33 -3.12
CA ASP A 166 -23.75 -5.88 -2.95
C ASP A 166 -23.87 -4.60 -2.12
N GLN A 167 -22.76 -4.07 -1.61
CA GLN A 167 -22.71 -2.94 -0.71
C GLN A 167 -21.78 -1.85 -1.24
N LYS A 168 -22.19 -0.58 -1.08
CA LYS A 168 -21.29 0.55 -1.32
C LYS A 168 -20.32 0.66 -0.16
N TRP A 169 -19.03 0.76 -0.44
CA TRP A 169 -18.03 0.87 0.61
C TRP A 169 -16.91 1.84 0.23
N MET A 170 -16.29 2.40 1.25
CA MET A 170 -15.13 3.26 1.13
C MET A 170 -14.08 2.86 2.14
N ILE A 171 -12.84 2.66 1.68
CA ILE A 171 -11.69 2.39 2.55
C ILE A 171 -10.70 3.54 2.37
N TYR A 172 -10.36 4.21 3.46
CA TYR A 172 -9.52 5.41 3.46
C TYR A 172 -8.23 5.19 4.26
N ASP A 173 -7.08 5.40 3.62
CA ASP A 173 -5.77 5.42 4.28
C ASP A 173 -5.49 6.81 4.86
N VAL A 174 -5.70 6.96 6.16
CA VAL A 174 -5.47 8.24 6.86
C VAL A 174 -3.99 8.65 6.93
N LYS A 175 -3.05 7.71 6.72
CA LYS A 175 -1.62 8.03 6.70
C LYS A 175 -1.22 8.68 5.38
N ARG A 176 -1.84 8.25 4.28
CA ARG A 176 -1.50 8.68 2.90
C ARG A 176 -2.53 9.63 2.29
N ASN A 177 -3.60 9.94 3.02
CA ASN A 177 -4.68 10.85 2.63
C ASN A 177 -5.35 10.51 1.30
N TYR A 178 -5.57 9.22 1.06
CA TYR A 178 -6.33 8.76 -0.10
C TYR A 178 -7.08 7.48 0.24
N GLY A 179 -8.08 7.15 -0.56
CA GLY A 179 -8.87 5.95 -0.39
C GLY A 179 -9.48 5.47 -1.69
N PHE A 180 -10.26 4.40 -1.58
CA PHE A 180 -11.06 3.89 -2.69
C PHE A 180 -12.52 3.80 -2.31
N PHE A 181 -13.37 4.27 -3.20
CA PHE A 181 -14.83 4.17 -3.10
C PHE A 181 -15.35 3.18 -4.14
N TYR A 182 -16.20 2.25 -3.71
CA TYR A 182 -16.90 1.31 -4.56
C TYR A 182 -18.39 1.64 -4.60
N ASN A 183 -18.89 1.90 -5.81
CA ASN A 183 -20.26 2.34 -6.03
C ASN A 183 -21.21 1.22 -6.49
N LEU A 184 -20.82 -0.05 -6.33
CA LEU A 184 -21.44 -1.28 -6.87
C LEU A 184 -21.03 -1.67 -8.30
N TYR A 185 -20.38 -0.78 -9.03
CA TYR A 185 -19.95 -1.04 -10.43
C TYR A 185 -18.45 -0.84 -10.59
N THR A 186 -17.97 0.35 -10.22
CA THR A 186 -16.58 0.79 -10.34
C THR A 186 -15.97 1.05 -8.97
N VAL A 187 -14.64 0.93 -8.90
CA VAL A 187 -13.85 1.37 -7.77
C VAL A 187 -13.08 2.59 -8.23
N GLU A 188 -13.24 3.70 -7.53
CA GLU A 188 -12.63 4.98 -7.84
C GLU A 188 -11.72 5.42 -6.70
N GLU A 189 -10.58 5.99 -7.06
CA GLU A 189 -9.68 6.60 -6.08
C GLU A 189 -10.24 7.96 -5.65
N VAL A 190 -10.23 8.21 -4.35
CA VAL A 190 -10.81 9.40 -3.75
C VAL A 190 -9.82 10.02 -2.75
N VAL A 191 -9.71 11.34 -2.79
CA VAL A 191 -8.93 12.14 -1.85
C VAL A 191 -9.91 13.00 -1.06
N LEU A 192 -9.83 12.95 0.27
CA LEU A 192 -10.71 13.74 1.13
C LEU A 192 -9.92 14.90 1.73
N GLU A 193 -10.30 16.12 1.38
CA GLU A 193 -9.66 17.34 1.88
C GLU A 193 -9.85 17.52 3.40
N THR A 194 -10.96 17.03 3.96
CA THR A 194 -11.41 17.34 5.33
C THR A 194 -10.87 16.39 6.42
N ILE A 195 -10.39 15.19 6.06
CA ILE A 195 -9.99 14.18 7.08
C ILE A 195 -8.60 14.46 7.67
N SER A 196 -7.76 15.24 6.98
CA SER A 196 -6.38 15.54 7.39
C SER A 196 -6.28 16.26 8.76
N GLU A 197 -7.33 16.94 9.21
CA GLU A 197 -7.36 17.73 10.45
C GLU A 197 -8.18 17.09 11.59
N MET A 198 -8.97 16.05 11.31
CA MET A 198 -9.94 15.54 12.27
C MET A 198 -9.45 14.28 12.99
N ASN A 199 -9.16 14.41 14.28
CA ASN A 199 -9.04 13.27 15.20
C ASN A 199 -10.35 12.45 15.16
N VAL A 200 -10.30 11.31 14.47
CA VAL A 200 -11.44 10.45 14.06
C VAL A 200 -12.27 9.86 15.23
N ASN A 201 -11.95 10.15 16.49
CA ASN A 201 -12.41 9.30 17.59
C ASN A 201 -13.58 9.82 18.43
N THR A 202 -14.11 11.04 18.22
CA THR A 202 -15.24 11.50 19.05
C THR A 202 -16.26 12.39 18.33
N SER A 203 -15.83 13.38 17.56
CA SER A 203 -16.76 14.33 16.89
C SER A 203 -17.25 13.83 15.53
N PHE A 204 -16.43 13.03 14.83
CA PHE A 204 -16.75 12.47 13.52
C PHE A 204 -17.82 11.37 13.59
N ASP A 205 -17.86 10.65 14.71
CA ASP A 205 -18.73 9.48 14.90
C ASP A 205 -20.23 9.83 14.94
N CYS A 206 -20.61 10.98 15.50
CA CYS A 206 -22.03 11.38 15.59
C CYS A 206 -22.55 12.08 14.33
N LEU A 207 -21.67 12.71 13.55
CA LEU A 207 -22.06 13.51 12.39
C LEU A 207 -22.33 12.65 11.16
N TYR A 208 -21.53 11.60 10.93
CA TYR A 208 -21.53 10.85 9.68
C TYR A 208 -22.06 9.41 9.77
N PHE A 209 -22.07 8.78 10.96
CA PHE A 209 -22.55 7.41 11.11
C PHE A 209 -24.02 7.33 11.51
N SER A 210 -24.69 6.26 11.10
CA SER A 210 -26.09 6.03 11.42
C SER A 210 -26.29 5.82 12.93
N GLU A 211 -27.48 6.11 13.45
CA GLU A 211 -27.77 5.83 14.86
C GLU A 211 -27.77 4.32 15.16
N GLU A 212 -28.15 3.51 14.16
CA GLU A 212 -28.15 2.04 14.20
C GLU A 212 -26.72 1.45 14.28
N GLU A 213 -25.70 2.14 13.76
CA GLU A 213 -24.30 1.70 13.83
C GLU A 213 -23.83 1.52 15.29
N LYS A 214 -24.27 2.37 16.23
CA LYS A 214 -23.92 2.21 17.66
C LYS A 214 -24.44 0.89 18.22
N TRP A 215 -25.66 0.50 17.83
CA TRP A 215 -26.25 -0.77 18.22
C TRP A 215 -25.47 -1.96 17.63
N PHE A 216 -25.06 -1.88 16.35
CA PHE A 216 -24.21 -2.91 15.74
C PHE A 216 -22.86 -3.08 16.44
N GLN A 217 -22.25 -1.98 16.90
CA GLN A 217 -21.01 -2.03 17.67
C GLN A 217 -21.18 -2.74 19.01
N GLU A 218 -22.29 -2.51 19.71
CA GLU A 218 -22.62 -3.19 20.97
C GLU A 218 -22.84 -4.69 20.73
N LEU A 219 -23.62 -5.05 19.70
CA LEU A 219 -23.81 -6.45 19.32
C LEU A 219 -22.48 -7.15 19.02
N TRP A 220 -21.58 -6.50 18.28
CA TRP A 220 -20.26 -7.03 17.99
C TRP A 220 -19.41 -7.23 19.25
N LYS A 221 -19.41 -6.27 20.18
CA LYS A 221 -18.70 -6.38 21.46
C LYS A 221 -19.24 -7.54 22.29
N THR A 222 -20.56 -7.67 22.41
CA THR A 222 -21.21 -8.78 23.13
C THR A 222 -20.86 -10.11 22.49
N TYR A 223 -20.98 -10.24 21.17
CA TYR A 223 -20.58 -11.44 20.44
C TYR A 223 -19.10 -11.80 20.69
N PHE A 224 -18.19 -10.82 20.59
CA PHE A 224 -16.76 -11.02 20.79
C PHE A 224 -16.43 -11.48 22.22
N GLN A 225 -17.13 -10.95 23.22
CA GLN A 225 -16.93 -11.34 24.62
C GLN A 225 -17.42 -12.77 24.87
N HIS A 226 -18.60 -13.13 24.38
CA HIS A 226 -19.22 -14.44 24.64
C HIS A 226 -18.65 -15.59 23.80
N THR A 227 -18.07 -15.31 22.64
CA THR A 227 -17.41 -16.35 21.82
C THR A 227 -16.00 -16.68 22.27
N ASN A 228 -15.41 -15.84 23.13
CA ASN A 228 -14.04 -16.02 23.56
C ASN A 228 -13.94 -17.04 24.71
N ILE A 229 -13.11 -18.06 24.54
CA ILE A 229 -12.88 -19.10 25.55
C ILE A 229 -11.77 -18.61 26.50
N SER A 230 -12.13 -18.29 27.74
CA SER A 230 -11.23 -17.74 28.77
C SER A 230 -9.98 -18.58 28.98
N GLU A 231 -10.12 -19.89 28.94
CA GLU A 231 -9.06 -20.88 29.19
C GLU A 231 -8.04 -20.93 28.05
N ARG A 232 -8.39 -20.42 26.86
CA ARG A 232 -7.51 -20.39 25.67
C ARG A 232 -6.81 -19.03 25.49
N LYS A 233 -6.90 -18.13 26.48
CA LYS A 233 -6.35 -16.79 26.40
C LYS A 233 -4.81 -16.81 26.40
N ASN A 234 -4.21 -16.58 25.23
CA ASN A 234 -2.77 -16.37 25.08
C ASN A 234 -2.49 -14.95 24.57
N SER A 235 -2.18 -14.03 25.50
CA SER A 235 -1.97 -12.61 25.19
C SER A 235 -0.74 -12.35 24.33
N GLN A 236 0.35 -13.10 24.52
CA GLN A 236 1.56 -12.94 23.72
C GLN A 236 1.32 -13.34 22.26
N LEU A 237 0.66 -14.48 22.03
CA LEU A 237 0.32 -14.95 20.69
C LEU A 237 -0.70 -14.00 20.03
N HIS A 238 -1.66 -13.49 20.80
CA HIS A 238 -2.63 -12.52 20.31
C HIS A 238 -1.96 -11.23 19.80
N ILE A 239 -0.98 -10.69 20.54
CA ILE A 239 -0.23 -9.49 20.10
C ILE A 239 0.60 -9.77 18.83
N LYS A 240 1.15 -10.99 18.68
CA LYS A 240 1.88 -11.38 17.47
C LYS A 240 0.97 -11.44 16.23
N HIS A 241 -0.26 -11.94 16.37
CA HIS A 241 -1.21 -12.03 15.27
C HIS A 241 -1.94 -10.71 14.99
N VAL A 242 -2.31 -9.98 16.05
CA VAL A 242 -3.02 -8.69 15.99
C VAL A 242 -2.18 -7.63 16.71
N PRO A 243 -1.20 -7.01 16.02
CA PRO A 243 -0.37 -5.98 16.61
C PRO A 243 -1.17 -4.79 17.15
N LYS A 244 -0.76 -4.27 18.31
CA LYS A 244 -1.47 -3.20 19.05
C LYS A 244 -1.77 -1.95 18.22
N ARG A 245 -0.94 -1.62 17.23
CA ARG A 245 -1.13 -0.46 16.35
C ARG A 245 -2.45 -0.45 15.57
N TYR A 246 -3.04 -1.63 15.31
CA TYR A 246 -4.34 -1.73 14.63
C TYR A 246 -5.53 -1.64 15.59
N TRP A 247 -5.29 -1.74 16.89
CA TRP A 247 -6.38 -1.83 17.88
C TRP A 247 -7.25 -0.58 17.89
N LYS A 248 -6.69 0.59 17.55
CA LYS A 248 -7.45 1.85 17.37
C LYS A 248 -8.56 1.77 16.32
N TYR A 249 -8.47 0.84 15.36
CA TYR A 249 -9.47 0.61 14.32
C TYR A 249 -10.39 -0.59 14.62
N LEU A 250 -10.18 -1.27 15.74
CA LEU A 250 -10.97 -2.44 16.14
C LEU A 250 -11.93 -2.07 17.27
N ILE A 251 -13.22 -2.10 16.96
CA ILE A 251 -14.30 -1.77 17.92
C ILE A 251 -14.21 -2.67 19.16
N GLU A 252 -13.81 -3.95 18.99
CA GLU A 252 -13.64 -4.91 20.07
C GLU A 252 -12.43 -4.63 21.00
N LYS A 253 -11.52 -3.73 20.60
CA LYS A 253 -10.33 -3.36 21.39
C LYS A 253 -10.42 -1.97 22.01
N ASN A 254 -11.39 -1.16 21.59
CA ASN A 254 -11.63 0.19 22.14
C ASN A 254 -12.32 0.17 23.52
N VAL A 255 -12.20 -0.94 24.25
CA VAL A 255 -12.61 -1.09 25.64
C VAL A 255 -11.41 -1.61 26.41
N ILE A 256 -10.60 -0.68 26.92
CA ILE A 256 -9.78 -0.70 28.16
C ILE A 256 -9.16 0.69 28.30
#